data_AF-A0A2I0IKK3-F1
#
_entry.id   AF-A0A2I0IKK3-F1
#
_cell.length_a   1.000
_cell.length_b   1.000
_cell.length_c   1.000
_cell.angle_alpha   90.00
_cell.angle_beta   90.00
_cell.angle_gamma   90.00
#
_symmetry.space_group_name_H-M   'P 1'
#
loop_
_entity.id
_entity.type
_entity.pdbx_description
1 polymer ?
#
loop_
_entity_poly.entity_id
_entity_poly.type
_entity_poly.pdbx_seq_one_letter_code
_entity_poly.pdbx_strand_id
1 'polypeptide(L)'
;MAPDIINVAIASKPNAIVTTRPVNPPSRAYVTFLAGNGDYVKGVVGLMKGLRKVRSKYPLVVAVLPDVPKEHRKILVDQGCVVQEIEPVYLPENQTQFAMAYYVINYSKLRIWEFVEYEKMIYLDGDIQVYDNIDHLFDLPDGQFYAVMDCFCEKTCLPTYHDLLKTLQVTPPTPFAEQDFLNMYFRDIYCPIPPIYNLVLAMLWRHPKNIHLDHFKVVHYCTAGSKPWRYTGKEENMDREDIKMLVEKWWDIYNDESMDYKNFVATAVNTEPVDLRWFLAALPEAGTVHYITAPSAA
;
A
#
# COMPACT_ATOMS: atom_id res chain seq x y z
N MET A 1 35.46 53.66 -3.03
CA MET A 1 35.80 52.27 -2.66
C MET A 1 34.53 51.56 -2.24
N ALA A 2 33.95 50.80 -3.16
CA ALA A 2 32.95 49.78 -2.96
C ALA A 2 33.29 48.71 -4.01
N PRO A 3 33.47 47.43 -3.65
CA PRO A 3 33.87 46.43 -4.62
C PRO A 3 32.66 45.91 -5.41
N ASP A 4 32.92 45.69 -6.70
CA ASP A 4 31.99 45.24 -7.73
C ASP A 4 31.41 43.84 -7.46
N ILE A 5 30.11 43.70 -7.71
CA ILE A 5 29.38 42.44 -7.71
C ILE A 5 29.61 41.75 -9.05
N ILE A 6 30.28 40.60 -9.04
CA ILE A 6 30.48 39.76 -10.21
C ILE A 6 29.15 39.09 -10.57
N ASN A 7 28.65 39.39 -11.78
CA ASN A 7 27.56 38.68 -12.44
C ASN A 7 27.96 37.23 -12.74
N VAL A 8 27.37 36.27 -12.02
CA VAL A 8 27.39 34.87 -12.43
C VAL A 8 26.14 34.59 -13.24
N ALA A 9 26.35 34.21 -14.50
CA ALA A 9 25.32 33.86 -15.46
C ALA A 9 24.41 32.74 -14.93
N ILE A 10 23.10 32.96 -15.02
CA ILE A 10 22.09 31.93 -14.78
C ILE A 10 22.15 30.95 -15.96
N ALA A 11 22.72 29.78 -15.73
CA ALA A 11 22.59 28.66 -16.66
C ALA A 11 21.11 28.21 -16.68
N SER A 12 20.48 28.33 -17.84
CA SER A 12 19.14 27.82 -18.10
C SER A 12 19.12 26.30 -17.93
N LYS A 13 18.29 25.80 -16.99
CA LYS A 13 18.02 24.37 -16.87
C LYS A 13 17.31 23.89 -18.15
N PRO A 14 17.73 22.78 -18.76
CA PRO A 14 17.03 22.22 -19.91
C PRO A 14 15.65 21.71 -19.49
N ASN A 15 14.69 21.95 -20.38
CA ASN A 15 13.27 21.65 -20.26
C ASN A 15 12.99 20.29 -19.62
N ALA A 16 12.20 20.29 -18.55
CA ALA A 16 11.57 19.11 -18.00
C ALA A 16 10.71 18.46 -19.09
N ILE A 17 10.99 17.19 -19.40
CA ILE A 17 10.15 16.38 -20.29
C ILE A 17 8.84 16.16 -19.54
N VAL A 18 7.78 16.80 -20.06
CA VAL A 18 6.40 16.58 -19.65
C VAL A 18 6.03 15.16 -20.09
N THR A 19 6.10 14.20 -19.18
CA THR A 19 5.34 12.97 -19.32
C THR A 19 3.86 13.38 -19.32
N THR A 20 3.19 13.16 -20.44
CA THR A 20 1.76 13.45 -20.58
C THR A 20 0.99 12.55 -19.61
N ARG A 21 0.65 13.11 -18.45
CA ARG A 21 -0.24 12.51 -17.45
C ARG A 21 -1.60 12.22 -18.12
N PRO A 22 -2.28 11.11 -17.76
CA PRO A 22 -3.64 10.88 -18.21
C PRO A 22 -4.54 12.07 -17.83
N VAL A 23 -5.44 12.42 -18.76
CA VAL A 23 -6.25 13.67 -18.75
C VAL A 23 -7.26 13.75 -17.59
N ASN A 24 -7.34 12.74 -16.73
CA ASN A 24 -7.86 12.82 -15.36
C ASN A 24 -7.36 11.57 -14.62
N PRO A 25 -6.46 11.67 -13.62
CA PRO A 25 -6.18 10.52 -12.76
C PRO A 25 -7.50 10.08 -12.08
N PRO A 26 -7.71 8.77 -11.85
CA PRO A 26 -8.84 8.34 -11.04
C PRO A 26 -8.72 9.02 -9.68
N SER A 27 -9.78 9.69 -9.21
CA SER A 27 -9.74 10.43 -7.95
C SER A 27 -9.66 9.52 -6.72
N ARG A 28 -9.70 8.20 -6.93
CA ARG A 28 -9.75 7.17 -5.90
C ARG A 28 -8.79 6.04 -6.24
N ALA A 29 -8.05 5.55 -5.24
CA ALA A 29 -7.11 4.45 -5.42
C ALA A 29 -7.04 3.57 -4.18
N TYR A 30 -6.77 2.27 -4.41
CA TYR A 30 -6.19 1.43 -3.37
C TYR A 30 -4.71 1.75 -3.26
N VAL A 31 -4.17 1.75 -2.04
CA VAL A 31 -2.75 1.99 -1.81
C VAL A 31 -2.17 0.88 -0.94
N THR A 32 -0.98 0.44 -1.26
CA THR A 32 -0.19 -0.46 -0.43
C THR A 32 1.27 0.01 -0.38
N PHE A 33 2.07 -0.59 0.48
CA PHE A 33 3.46 -0.20 0.71
C PHE A 33 4.40 -1.40 0.59
N LEU A 34 5.55 -1.20 -0.04
CA LEU A 34 6.60 -2.20 -0.19
C LEU A 34 7.98 -1.59 0.12
N ALA A 35 8.75 -2.29 0.95
CA ALA A 35 10.12 -1.93 1.30
C ALA A 35 11.04 -3.16 1.23
N GLY A 36 12.32 -2.90 0.99
CA GLY A 36 13.37 -3.91 0.98
C GLY A 36 13.35 -4.87 -0.21
N ASN A 37 14.24 -5.84 -0.16
CA ASN A 37 14.48 -6.84 -1.20
C ASN A 37 13.87 -8.22 -0.90
N GLY A 38 12.95 -8.29 0.07
CA GLY A 38 12.31 -9.54 0.47
C GLY A 38 11.19 -9.99 -0.46
N ASP A 39 10.58 -11.13 -0.12
CA ASP A 39 9.50 -11.76 -0.89
C ASP A 39 8.11 -11.11 -0.75
N TYR A 40 7.98 -9.98 -0.03
CA TYR A 40 6.71 -9.27 0.15
C TYR A 40 6.09 -8.78 -1.18
N VAL A 41 6.88 -8.68 -2.25
CA VAL A 41 6.38 -8.46 -3.61
C VAL A 41 5.34 -9.52 -4.01
N LYS A 42 5.46 -10.77 -3.54
CA LYS A 42 4.45 -11.82 -3.79
C LYS A 42 3.10 -11.48 -3.18
N GLY A 43 3.11 -10.91 -1.98
CA GLY A 43 1.92 -10.43 -1.30
C GLY A 43 1.20 -9.34 -2.10
N VAL A 44 1.95 -8.32 -2.53
CA VAL A 44 1.42 -7.22 -3.35
C VAL A 44 0.87 -7.73 -4.69
N VAL A 45 1.55 -8.69 -5.34
CA VAL A 45 1.02 -9.35 -6.56
C VAL A 45 -0.29 -10.08 -6.26
N GLY A 46 -0.35 -10.87 -5.17
CA GLY A 46 -1.58 -11.55 -4.75
C GLY A 46 -2.73 -10.58 -4.49
N LEU A 47 -2.46 -9.45 -3.83
CA LEU A 47 -3.41 -8.37 -3.59
C LEU A 47 -3.94 -7.77 -4.91
N MET A 48 -3.05 -7.43 -5.84
CA MET A 48 -3.44 -6.89 -7.15
C MET A 48 -4.30 -7.89 -7.95
N LYS A 49 -3.94 -9.18 -7.92
CA LYS A 49 -4.75 -10.25 -8.52
C LYS A 49 -6.12 -10.37 -7.83
N GLY A 50 -6.17 -10.27 -6.50
CA GLY A 50 -7.40 -10.25 -5.72
C GLY A 50 -8.34 -9.13 -6.12
N LEU A 51 -7.83 -7.89 -6.17
CA LEU A 51 -8.58 -6.72 -6.62
C LEU A 51 -9.15 -6.90 -8.04
N ARG A 52 -8.38 -7.52 -8.95
CA ARG A 52 -8.86 -7.86 -10.30
C ARG A 52 -9.93 -8.94 -10.29
N LYS A 53 -9.77 -9.99 -9.49
CA LYS A 53 -10.75 -11.09 -9.36
C LYS A 53 -12.11 -10.57 -8.89
N VAL A 54 -12.12 -9.62 -7.96
CA VAL A 54 -13.35 -8.97 -7.47
C VAL A 54 -13.80 -7.80 -8.34
N ARG A 55 -13.15 -7.60 -9.50
CA ARG A 55 -13.46 -6.56 -10.49
C ARG A 55 -13.49 -5.14 -9.90
N SER A 56 -12.52 -4.84 -9.05
CA SER A 56 -12.27 -3.46 -8.59
C SER A 56 -12.15 -2.51 -9.79
N LYS A 57 -12.79 -1.35 -9.69
CA LYS A 57 -12.71 -0.30 -10.70
C LYS A 57 -11.47 0.59 -10.54
N TYR A 58 -10.86 0.58 -9.36
CA TYR A 58 -9.81 1.50 -8.95
C TYR A 58 -8.42 0.85 -9.04
N PRO A 59 -7.37 1.64 -9.37
CA PRO A 59 -6.01 1.12 -9.45
C PRO A 59 -5.45 0.77 -8.06
N LEU A 60 -4.37 -0.02 -8.07
CA LEU A 60 -3.51 -0.21 -6.90
C LEU A 60 -2.23 0.62 -7.09
N VAL A 61 -2.04 1.59 -6.22
CA VAL A 61 -0.80 2.36 -6.08
C VAL A 61 0.09 1.65 -5.06
N VAL A 62 1.35 1.41 -5.41
CA VAL A 62 2.34 0.80 -4.54
C VAL A 62 3.38 1.85 -4.19
N ALA A 63 3.32 2.36 -2.96
CA ALA A 63 4.36 3.19 -2.39
C ALA A 63 5.61 2.33 -2.15
N VAL A 64 6.74 2.67 -2.76
CA VAL A 64 7.99 1.91 -2.66
C VAL A 64 9.11 2.75 -2.06
N LEU A 65 9.92 2.15 -1.19
CA LEU A 65 11.19 2.77 -0.76
C LEU A 65 12.30 2.57 -1.82
N PRO A 66 13.34 3.43 -1.82
CA PRO A 66 14.47 3.33 -2.75
C PRO A 66 15.20 1.98 -2.73
N ASP A 67 15.11 1.24 -1.61
CA ASP A 67 15.76 -0.06 -1.40
C ASP A 67 15.04 -1.23 -2.10
N VAL A 68 13.84 -1.01 -2.67
CA VAL A 68 13.12 -2.03 -3.43
C VAL A 68 13.83 -2.27 -4.78
N PRO A 69 14.27 -3.51 -5.09
CA PRO A 69 14.98 -3.83 -6.33
C PRO A 69 14.20 -3.49 -7.61
N LYS A 70 14.92 -3.18 -8.68
CA LYS A 70 14.33 -2.87 -10.00
C LYS A 70 13.48 -4.03 -10.53
N GLU A 71 13.89 -5.25 -10.25
CA GLU A 71 13.19 -6.48 -10.60
C GLU A 71 11.81 -6.54 -9.95
N HIS A 72 11.71 -6.21 -8.65
CA HIS A 72 10.44 -6.16 -7.93
C HIS A 72 9.52 -5.08 -8.48
N ARG A 73 10.06 -3.87 -8.71
CA ARG A 73 9.31 -2.76 -9.31
C ARG A 73 8.77 -3.14 -10.69
N LYS A 74 9.59 -3.81 -11.50
CA LYS A 74 9.18 -4.31 -12.82
C LYS A 74 8.04 -5.32 -12.71
N ILE A 75 8.11 -6.28 -11.77
CA ILE A 75 7.03 -7.24 -11.53
C ILE A 75 5.72 -6.52 -11.22
N LEU A 76 5.75 -5.49 -10.37
CA LEU A 76 4.56 -4.71 -10.00
C LEU A 76 3.95 -3.99 -11.19
N VAL A 77 4.78 -3.31 -12.00
CA VAL A 77 4.33 -2.63 -13.24
C VAL A 77 3.77 -3.64 -14.24
N ASP A 78 4.43 -4.78 -14.43
CA ASP A 78 3.96 -5.84 -15.34
C ASP A 78 2.62 -6.45 -14.87
N GLN A 79 2.28 -6.32 -13.57
CA GLN A 79 1.01 -6.71 -12.97
C GLN A 79 -0.04 -5.57 -12.96
N GLY A 80 0.27 -4.42 -13.57
CA GLY A 80 -0.65 -3.28 -13.69
C GLY A 80 -0.71 -2.37 -12.48
N CYS A 81 0.24 -2.46 -11.55
CA CYS A 81 0.32 -1.56 -10.40
C CYS A 81 0.90 -0.19 -10.81
N VAL A 82 0.44 0.87 -10.17
CA VAL A 82 1.06 2.20 -10.25
C VAL A 82 2.16 2.26 -9.19
N VAL A 83 3.43 2.23 -9.59
CA VAL A 83 4.56 2.27 -8.65
C VAL A 83 4.97 3.71 -8.38
N GLN A 84 4.95 4.12 -7.11
CA GLN A 84 5.30 5.47 -6.67
C GLN A 84 6.40 5.41 -5.61
N GLU A 85 7.58 5.95 -5.93
CA GLU A 85 8.68 6.01 -4.98
C GLU A 85 8.44 7.09 -3.93
N ILE A 86 8.73 6.78 -2.66
CA ILE A 86 8.63 7.68 -1.53
C ILE A 86 9.94 7.71 -0.74
N GLU A 87 10.22 8.84 -0.11
CA GLU A 87 11.40 9.01 0.73
C GLU A 87 11.19 8.38 2.11
N PRO A 88 12.20 7.67 2.67
CA PRO A 88 12.11 7.13 4.01
C PRO A 88 11.86 8.21 5.08
N VAL A 89 11.11 7.85 6.12
CA VAL A 89 10.92 8.68 7.31
C VAL A 89 11.91 8.25 8.40
N TYR A 90 12.90 9.09 8.67
CA TYR A 90 13.87 8.87 9.75
C TYR A 90 13.42 9.58 11.03
N LEU A 91 13.41 8.83 12.14
CA LEU A 91 13.19 9.39 13.48
C LEU A 91 14.49 10.04 14.02
N PRO A 92 14.40 10.94 15.02
CA PRO A 92 15.57 11.53 15.67
C PRO A 92 16.53 10.48 16.27
N GLU A 93 17.84 10.75 16.24
CA GLU A 93 18.94 9.82 16.59
C GLU A 93 18.90 9.20 18.01
N ASN A 94 18.02 9.68 18.89
CA ASN A 94 17.99 9.30 20.31
C ASN A 94 17.35 7.91 20.58
N GLN A 95 17.17 7.07 19.55
CA GLN A 95 16.50 5.77 19.66
C GLN A 95 17.37 4.63 19.10
N THR A 96 17.29 3.46 19.72
CA THR A 96 18.13 2.27 19.47
C THR A 96 18.14 1.82 18.00
N GLN A 97 19.33 1.58 17.43
CA GLN A 97 19.56 1.24 16.01
C GLN A 97 18.66 0.12 15.42
N PHE A 98 18.40 -0.95 16.18
CA PHE A 98 17.52 -2.04 15.71
C PHE A 98 16.04 -1.67 15.70
N ALA A 99 15.61 -0.80 16.64
CA ALA A 99 14.28 -0.23 16.63
C ALA A 99 14.12 0.75 15.45
N MET A 100 15.21 1.44 15.08
CA MET A 100 15.20 2.42 13.99
C MET A 100 14.82 1.83 12.63
N ALA A 101 15.36 0.68 12.21
CA ALA A 101 15.02 0.12 10.91
C ALA A 101 13.53 -0.28 10.81
N TYR A 102 12.99 -0.90 11.87
CA TYR A 102 11.56 -1.23 11.96
C TYR A 102 10.70 0.04 11.92
N TYR A 103 11.06 1.07 12.70
CA TYR A 103 10.32 2.33 12.72
C TYR A 103 10.42 3.10 11.42
N VAL A 104 11.59 3.14 10.77
CA VAL A 104 11.77 3.78 9.47
C VAL A 104 10.83 3.16 8.44
N ILE A 105 10.77 1.83 8.35
CA ILE A 105 9.88 1.14 7.42
C ILE A 105 8.41 1.48 7.71
N ASN A 106 7.98 1.36 8.96
CA ASN A 106 6.56 1.55 9.31
C ASN A 106 6.11 3.02 9.23
N TYR A 107 6.91 3.97 9.71
CA TYR A 107 6.56 5.39 9.61
C TYR A 107 6.70 5.94 8.19
N SER A 108 7.48 5.30 7.32
CA SER A 108 7.48 5.67 5.90
C SER A 108 6.11 5.47 5.24
N LYS A 109 5.24 4.58 5.76
CA LYS A 109 3.85 4.47 5.30
C LYS A 109 3.09 5.79 5.39
N LEU A 110 3.46 6.69 6.32
CA LEU A 110 2.79 7.99 6.47
C LEU A 110 3.00 8.91 5.26
N ARG A 111 4.01 8.66 4.43
CA ARG A 111 4.22 9.39 3.16
C ARG A 111 3.09 9.19 2.16
N ILE A 112 2.25 8.16 2.35
CA ILE A 112 1.06 7.95 1.53
C ILE A 112 0.10 9.16 1.59
N TRP A 113 0.09 9.92 2.70
CA TRP A 113 -0.68 11.17 2.78
C TRP A 113 -0.18 12.28 1.85
N GLU A 114 1.01 12.15 1.25
CA GLU A 114 1.52 13.08 0.24
C GLU A 114 0.91 12.84 -1.15
N PHE A 115 0.15 11.75 -1.35
CA PHE A 115 -0.49 11.42 -2.63
C PHE A 115 -1.76 12.24 -2.85
N VAL A 116 -1.60 13.57 -2.89
CA VAL A 116 -2.66 14.59 -2.96
C VAL A 116 -3.37 14.63 -4.31
N GLU A 117 -2.93 13.85 -5.29
CA GLU A 117 -3.61 13.63 -6.55
C GLU A 117 -4.86 12.73 -6.42
N TYR A 118 -5.03 12.01 -5.30
CA TYR A 118 -6.20 11.22 -4.99
C TYR A 118 -7.08 11.93 -3.94
N GLU A 119 -8.38 12.03 -4.21
CA GLU A 119 -9.37 12.56 -3.27
C GLU A 119 -9.63 11.59 -2.12
N LYS A 120 -9.57 10.28 -2.38
CA LYS A 120 -9.77 9.25 -1.35
C LYS A 120 -8.95 8.00 -1.63
N MET A 121 -8.34 7.47 -0.59
CA MET A 121 -7.50 6.27 -0.66
C MET A 121 -7.97 5.23 0.35
N ILE A 122 -7.88 3.96 -0.02
CA ILE A 122 -8.02 2.82 0.89
C ILE A 122 -6.66 2.14 0.99
N TYR A 123 -6.06 2.18 2.17
CA TYR A 123 -4.82 1.49 2.43
C TYR A 123 -5.06 0.02 2.76
N LEU A 124 -4.31 -0.87 2.11
CA LEU A 124 -4.28 -2.31 2.38
C LEU A 124 -2.82 -2.75 2.52
N ASP A 125 -2.44 -3.42 3.61
CA ASP A 125 -1.10 -3.95 3.76
C ASP A 125 -0.79 -5.01 2.68
N GLY A 126 0.50 -5.19 2.37
CA GLY A 126 0.95 -6.16 1.36
C GLY A 126 0.69 -7.63 1.73
N ASP A 127 0.27 -7.90 2.96
CA ASP A 127 -0.17 -9.21 3.46
C ASP A 127 -1.69 -9.29 3.67
N ILE A 128 -2.46 -8.43 2.99
CA ILE A 128 -3.92 -8.54 2.89
C ILE A 128 -4.32 -9.21 1.58
N GLN A 129 -5.41 -9.97 1.63
CA GLN A 129 -6.13 -10.45 0.44
C GLN A 129 -7.58 -10.00 0.44
N VAL A 130 -8.06 -9.57 -0.74
CA VAL A 130 -9.45 -9.19 -0.99
C VAL A 130 -10.16 -10.34 -1.72
N TYR A 131 -11.26 -10.81 -1.14
CA TYR A 131 -12.09 -11.91 -1.63
C TYR A 131 -13.42 -11.47 -2.22
N ASP A 132 -13.93 -10.31 -1.80
CA ASP A 132 -15.13 -9.67 -2.33
C ASP A 132 -14.89 -8.19 -2.63
N ASN A 133 -15.67 -7.62 -3.54
CA ASN A 133 -15.53 -6.22 -3.91
C ASN A 133 -15.86 -5.29 -2.71
N ILE A 134 -14.97 -4.33 -2.46
CA ILE A 134 -15.05 -3.34 -1.38
C ILE A 134 -15.06 -1.89 -1.90
N ASP A 135 -15.32 -1.68 -3.19
CA ASP A 135 -15.29 -0.36 -3.84
C ASP A 135 -16.31 0.61 -3.23
N HIS A 136 -17.41 0.10 -2.65
CA HIS A 136 -18.41 0.91 -1.95
C HIS A 136 -17.85 1.61 -0.71
N LEU A 137 -16.71 1.20 -0.17
CA LEU A 137 -16.03 1.92 0.92
C LEU A 137 -15.54 3.30 0.48
N PHE A 138 -15.28 3.52 -0.81
CA PHE A 138 -14.95 4.86 -1.32
C PHE A 138 -16.14 5.83 -1.27
N ASP A 139 -17.37 5.34 -1.12
CA ASP A 139 -18.58 6.16 -1.03
C ASP A 139 -18.92 6.58 0.41
N LEU A 140 -18.14 6.13 1.39
CA LEU A 140 -18.27 6.61 2.77
C LEU A 140 -18.01 8.12 2.86
N PRO A 141 -18.70 8.86 3.76
CA PRO A 141 -18.52 10.31 3.90
C PRO A 141 -17.07 10.76 4.12
N ASP A 142 -16.70 11.88 3.51
CA ASP A 142 -15.37 12.49 3.65
C ASP A 142 -15.15 13.09 5.05
N GLY A 143 -13.90 13.43 5.37
CA GLY A 143 -13.52 14.06 6.64
C GLY A 143 -13.49 13.11 7.84
N GLN A 144 -13.58 11.81 7.59
CA GLN A 144 -13.49 10.74 8.60
C GLN A 144 -12.35 9.78 8.27
N PHE A 145 -11.79 9.15 9.31
CA PHE A 145 -10.79 8.08 9.20
C PHE A 145 -11.47 6.75 9.53
N TYR A 146 -11.70 5.94 8.51
CA TYR A 146 -12.35 4.65 8.65
C TYR A 146 -11.32 3.54 8.82
N ALA A 147 -11.43 2.74 9.89
CA ALA A 147 -10.64 1.52 10.03
C ALA A 147 -11.39 0.46 10.82
N VAL A 148 -11.05 -0.81 10.61
CA VAL A 148 -11.53 -1.90 11.46
C VAL A 148 -10.90 -1.75 12.84
N MET A 149 -11.72 -1.87 13.87
CA MET A 149 -11.29 -1.68 15.26
C MET A 149 -10.43 -2.87 15.73
N ASP A 150 -9.18 -2.61 16.12
CA ASP A 150 -8.24 -3.63 16.60
C ASP A 150 -8.00 -3.54 18.13
N CYS A 151 -8.06 -2.35 18.75
CA CYS A 151 -8.15 -2.11 20.21
C CYS A 151 -8.46 -0.62 20.56
N PHE A 152 -9.05 -0.36 21.74
CA PHE A 152 -9.61 0.93 22.22
C PHE A 152 -8.60 2.09 22.36
N CYS A 153 -8.98 3.31 21.94
CA CYS A 153 -8.38 4.57 22.40
C CYS A 153 -9.35 5.79 22.29
N GLU A 154 -9.46 6.57 23.37
CA GLU A 154 -10.43 7.67 23.63
C GLU A 154 -9.98 9.07 23.15
N LYS A 155 -10.71 9.71 22.20
CA LYS A 155 -10.75 11.14 21.74
C LYS A 155 -9.52 12.10 21.77
N THR A 156 -9.13 12.67 20.60
CA THR A 156 -8.73 14.10 20.32
C THR A 156 -8.45 14.38 18.80
N CYS A 157 -8.50 15.68 18.40
CA CYS A 157 -8.97 16.30 17.13
C CYS A 157 -8.18 16.11 15.81
N LEU A 158 -8.88 16.40 14.68
CA LEU A 158 -8.46 16.39 13.25
C LEU A 158 -7.19 17.15 12.88
N PRO A 159 -6.27 16.52 12.13
CA PRO A 159 -5.21 17.29 11.47
C PRO A 159 -4.65 16.79 10.11
N THR A 160 -3.89 17.66 9.42
CA THR A 160 -3.26 17.54 8.07
C THR A 160 -1.89 16.82 8.05
N TYR A 161 -1.35 16.42 6.89
CA TYR A 161 -0.05 15.70 6.78
C TYR A 161 1.13 16.28 7.59
N HIS A 162 1.34 17.60 7.57
CA HIS A 162 2.41 18.22 8.36
C HIS A 162 2.24 18.05 9.87
N ASP A 163 1.01 17.89 10.33
CA ASP A 163 0.71 17.63 11.73
C ASP A 163 0.90 16.14 12.09
N LEU A 164 0.74 15.20 11.14
CA LEU A 164 1.15 13.79 11.31
C LEU A 164 2.64 13.73 11.66
N LEU A 165 3.50 14.33 10.83
CA LEU A 165 4.96 14.27 11.08
C LEU A 165 5.36 14.99 12.38
N LYS A 166 4.73 16.12 12.70
CA LYS A 166 5.00 16.85 13.94
C LYS A 166 4.57 16.07 15.18
N THR A 167 3.41 15.43 15.13
CA THR A 167 2.89 14.59 16.23
C THR A 167 3.77 13.36 16.38
N LEU A 168 4.23 12.76 15.27
CA LEU A 168 5.14 11.61 15.30
C LEU A 168 6.45 11.92 16.04
N GLN A 169 7.04 13.10 15.84
CA GLN A 169 8.29 13.50 16.50
C GLN A 169 8.21 13.57 18.03
N VAL A 170 7.01 13.81 18.57
CA VAL A 170 6.80 13.95 20.02
C VAL A 170 6.12 12.73 20.65
N THR A 171 5.68 11.76 19.84
CA THR A 171 5.01 10.54 20.30
C THR A 171 6.05 9.50 20.71
N PRO A 172 6.00 8.97 21.95
CA PRO A 172 6.85 7.86 22.34
C PRO A 172 6.60 6.65 21.41
N PRO A 173 7.65 6.03 20.83
CA PRO A 173 7.46 4.86 19.98
C PRO A 173 6.86 3.71 20.77
N THR A 174 5.98 2.97 20.12
CA THR A 174 5.32 1.80 20.70
C THR A 174 5.64 0.55 19.88
N PRO A 175 5.40 -0.66 20.43
CA PRO A 175 5.57 -1.90 19.69
C PRO A 175 4.72 -2.00 18.40
N PHE A 176 3.65 -1.21 18.26
CA PHE A 176 2.78 -1.14 17.09
C PHE A 176 2.87 0.23 16.39
N ALA A 177 4.11 0.74 16.27
CA ALA A 177 4.55 1.92 15.51
C ALA A 177 3.45 2.79 14.88
N GLU A 178 3.18 2.59 13.58
CA GLU A 178 2.25 3.41 12.80
C GLU A 178 0.80 3.19 13.24
N GLN A 179 0.42 1.98 13.63
CA GLN A 179 -0.94 1.65 14.03
C GLN A 179 -1.35 2.42 15.30
N ASP A 180 -0.50 2.42 16.32
CA ASP A 180 -0.74 3.17 17.56
C ASP A 180 -0.73 4.67 17.32
N PHE A 181 0.19 5.13 16.46
CA PHE A 181 0.25 6.53 16.06
C PHE A 181 -1.04 6.98 15.36
N LEU A 182 -1.54 6.21 14.39
CA LEU A 182 -2.80 6.50 13.69
C LEU A 182 -4.00 6.49 14.64
N ASN A 183 -4.07 5.53 15.56
CA ASN A 183 -5.13 5.46 16.57
C ASN A 183 -5.13 6.68 17.50
N MET A 184 -3.96 7.18 17.88
CA MET A 184 -3.84 8.38 18.71
C MET A 184 -4.19 9.64 17.92
N TYR A 185 -3.74 9.74 16.68
CA TYR A 185 -3.87 10.94 15.85
C TYR A 185 -5.27 11.13 15.27
N PHE A 186 -5.89 10.08 14.75
CA PHE A 186 -7.22 10.14 14.10
C PHE A 186 -8.38 9.93 15.05
N ARG A 187 -8.11 9.91 16.34
CA ARG A 187 -9.00 9.51 17.41
C ARG A 187 -10.36 10.23 17.44
N ASP A 188 -10.41 11.51 17.04
CA ASP A 188 -11.66 12.28 16.98
C ASP A 188 -12.46 12.17 15.70
N ILE A 189 -11.86 11.65 14.64
CA ILE A 189 -12.55 11.37 13.37
C ILE A 189 -12.53 9.90 13.00
N TYR A 190 -12.17 9.06 13.97
CA TYR A 190 -12.19 7.63 13.81
C TYR A 190 -13.64 7.16 13.70
N CYS A 191 -13.94 6.47 12.60
CA CYS A 191 -15.23 5.83 12.38
C CYS A 191 -15.00 4.33 12.16
N PRO A 192 -15.44 3.46 13.09
CA PRO A 192 -15.20 2.03 12.96
C PRO A 192 -15.99 1.45 11.79
N ILE A 193 -15.32 0.63 10.97
CA ILE A 193 -15.98 -0.19 9.95
C ILE A 193 -16.08 -1.66 10.39
N PRO A 194 -17.06 -2.43 9.88
CA PRO A 194 -17.24 -3.83 10.24
C PRO A 194 -15.97 -4.70 10.06
N PRO A 195 -15.72 -5.67 10.96
CA PRO A 195 -14.54 -6.55 10.90
C PRO A 195 -14.47 -7.43 9.65
N ILE A 196 -15.56 -7.53 8.88
CA ILE A 196 -15.56 -8.21 7.57
C ILE A 196 -14.60 -7.58 6.54
N TYR A 197 -14.17 -6.33 6.77
CA TYR A 197 -13.23 -5.60 5.93
C TYR A 197 -11.76 -5.71 6.38
N ASN A 198 -11.48 -6.42 7.48
CA ASN A 198 -10.13 -6.74 7.92
C ASN A 198 -10.15 -7.90 8.93
N LEU A 199 -10.25 -9.14 8.44
CA LEU A 199 -10.12 -10.32 9.32
C LEU A 199 -8.66 -10.55 9.68
N VAL A 200 -8.28 -10.13 10.89
CA VAL A 200 -7.04 -10.59 11.54
C VAL A 200 -7.18 -12.07 11.87
N LEU A 201 -6.31 -12.92 11.32
CA LEU A 201 -6.42 -14.38 11.46
C LEU A 201 -6.47 -14.86 12.91
N ALA A 202 -5.85 -14.13 13.84
CA ALA A 202 -5.91 -14.47 15.27
C ALA A 202 -7.33 -14.53 15.84
N MET A 203 -8.30 -13.87 15.21
CA MET A 203 -9.70 -13.94 15.61
C MET A 203 -10.30 -15.35 15.46
N LEU A 204 -9.75 -16.20 14.58
CA LEU A 204 -10.22 -17.56 14.34
C LEU A 204 -10.08 -18.47 15.58
N TRP A 205 -9.05 -18.26 16.40
CA TRP A 205 -8.85 -19.01 17.63
C TRP A 205 -9.14 -18.21 18.90
N ARG A 206 -9.08 -16.87 18.85
CA ARG A 206 -9.49 -16.02 19.99
C ARG A 206 -11.00 -15.92 20.14
N HIS A 207 -11.75 -15.90 19.04
CA HIS A 207 -13.21 -15.76 19.03
C HIS A 207 -13.90 -16.71 18.02
N PRO A 208 -13.63 -18.03 18.06
CA PRO A 208 -14.08 -18.99 17.03
C PRO A 208 -15.61 -19.02 16.82
N LYS A 209 -16.40 -18.71 17.84
CA LYS A 209 -17.87 -18.70 17.77
C LYS A 209 -18.45 -17.49 17.03
N ASN A 210 -17.63 -16.45 16.82
CA ASN A 210 -18.06 -15.18 16.21
C ASN A 210 -17.56 -15.02 14.78
N ILE A 211 -16.81 -16.00 14.25
CA ILE A 211 -16.16 -15.92 12.94
C ILE A 211 -16.82 -16.91 11.99
N HIS A 212 -17.51 -16.36 10.99
CA HIS A 212 -18.08 -17.11 9.87
C HIS A 212 -17.32 -16.72 8.59
N LEU A 213 -16.41 -17.59 8.15
CA LEU A 213 -15.46 -17.30 7.05
C LEU A 213 -16.13 -16.89 5.74
N ASP A 214 -17.34 -17.37 5.48
CA ASP A 214 -18.11 -17.07 4.27
C ASP A 214 -18.57 -15.61 4.19
N HIS A 215 -18.47 -14.84 5.28
CA HIS A 215 -18.92 -13.45 5.34
C HIS A 215 -17.77 -12.43 5.23
N PHE A 216 -16.51 -12.87 5.25
CA PHE A 216 -15.37 -11.97 5.24
C PHE A 216 -14.96 -11.60 3.82
N LYS A 217 -14.81 -10.30 3.59
CA LYS A 217 -14.41 -9.75 2.30
C LYS A 217 -12.91 -9.58 2.19
N VAL A 218 -12.23 -9.40 3.33
CA VAL A 218 -10.81 -9.09 3.40
C VAL A 218 -10.18 -9.88 4.55
N VAL A 219 -9.03 -10.50 4.28
CA VAL A 219 -8.27 -11.29 5.26
C VAL A 219 -6.86 -10.73 5.38
N HIS A 220 -6.37 -10.60 6.61
CA HIS A 220 -5.05 -10.08 6.93
C HIS A 220 -4.15 -11.15 7.51
N TYR A 221 -3.12 -11.52 6.74
CA TYR A 221 -2.14 -12.55 7.08
C TYR A 221 -0.97 -11.98 7.92
N CYS A 222 -1.31 -11.24 8.97
CA CYS A 222 -0.35 -10.54 9.84
C CYS A 222 0.21 -11.40 10.98
N THR A 223 -0.39 -12.55 11.28
CA THR A 223 0.13 -13.47 12.30
C THR A 223 1.42 -14.15 11.82
N ALA A 224 2.37 -14.38 12.73
CA ALA A 224 3.58 -15.14 12.42
C ALA A 224 3.24 -16.51 11.80
N GLY A 225 3.95 -16.88 10.72
CA GLY A 225 3.71 -18.11 9.95
C GLY A 225 2.53 -18.06 8.98
N SER A 226 1.66 -17.04 9.06
CA SER A 226 0.42 -17.03 8.27
C SER A 226 0.56 -16.54 6.83
N LYS A 227 1.66 -15.84 6.50
CA LYS A 227 1.92 -15.33 5.14
C LYS A 227 1.86 -16.48 4.13
N PRO A 228 0.92 -16.48 3.17
CA PRO A 228 0.68 -17.63 2.29
C PRO A 228 1.92 -18.10 1.52
N TRP A 229 2.78 -17.17 1.09
CA TRP A 229 4.01 -17.48 0.36
C TRP A 229 5.18 -17.98 1.22
N ARG A 230 5.03 -17.97 2.55
CA ARG A 230 5.98 -18.53 3.52
C ARG A 230 5.35 -19.62 4.40
N TYR A 231 4.13 -20.01 4.10
CA TYR A 231 3.35 -20.88 4.96
C TYR A 231 3.99 -22.27 5.06
N THR A 232 4.26 -22.71 6.29
CA THR A 232 4.81 -24.05 6.57
C THR A 232 3.85 -24.95 7.33
N GLY A 233 2.82 -24.37 7.96
CA GLY A 233 1.89 -25.06 8.85
C GLY A 233 2.49 -25.49 10.21
N LYS A 234 3.72 -25.06 10.54
CA LYS A 234 4.42 -25.49 11.76
C LYS A 234 4.33 -24.47 12.90
N GLU A 235 4.11 -23.21 12.58
CA GLU A 235 3.96 -22.14 13.56
C GLU A 235 2.65 -22.29 14.36
N GLU A 236 2.58 -21.61 15.50
CA GLU A 236 1.44 -21.72 16.41
C GLU A 236 0.11 -21.39 15.71
N ASN A 237 -0.88 -22.28 15.85
CA ASN A 237 -2.20 -22.20 15.22
C ASN A 237 -2.20 -22.28 13.68
N MET A 238 -1.05 -22.51 13.03
CA MET A 238 -0.98 -22.68 11.57
C MET A 238 -1.33 -24.09 11.10
N ASP A 239 -1.50 -25.05 12.01
CA ASP A 239 -1.93 -26.42 11.67
C ASP A 239 -3.45 -26.55 11.48
N ARG A 240 -4.21 -25.48 11.75
CA ARG A 240 -5.67 -25.45 11.68
C ARG A 240 -6.20 -25.54 10.25
N GLU A 241 -7.34 -26.21 10.10
CA GLU A 241 -7.98 -26.41 8.79
C GLU A 241 -8.50 -25.12 8.16
N ASP A 242 -9.02 -24.18 8.97
CA ASP A 242 -9.46 -22.87 8.48
C ASP A 242 -8.31 -22.04 7.91
N ILE A 243 -7.13 -22.09 8.53
CA ILE A 243 -5.92 -21.44 8.03
C ILE A 243 -5.42 -22.09 6.74
N LYS A 244 -5.34 -23.42 6.68
CA LYS A 244 -4.96 -24.15 5.46
C LYS A 244 -5.87 -23.77 4.28
N MET A 245 -7.18 -23.75 4.51
CA MET A 245 -8.16 -23.34 3.50
C MET A 245 -7.93 -21.88 3.03
N LEU A 246 -7.66 -20.95 3.94
CA LEU A 246 -7.38 -19.55 3.58
C LEU A 246 -6.08 -19.38 2.81
N VAL A 247 -5.05 -20.17 3.14
CA VAL A 247 -3.78 -20.19 2.39
C VAL A 247 -4.00 -20.77 1.00
N GLU A 248 -4.77 -21.84 0.87
CA GLU A 248 -5.14 -22.43 -0.43
C GLU A 248 -5.92 -21.43 -1.29
N LYS A 249 -6.96 -20.78 -0.73
CA LYS A 249 -7.70 -19.72 -1.42
C LYS A 249 -6.81 -18.57 -1.89
N TRP A 250 -5.76 -18.22 -1.15
CA TRP A 250 -4.79 -17.22 -1.58
C TRP A 250 -3.98 -17.70 -2.78
N TRP A 251 -3.48 -18.94 -2.73
CA TRP A 251 -2.73 -19.55 -3.83
C TRP A 251 -3.57 -19.76 -5.09
N ASP A 252 -4.86 -20.07 -4.94
CA ASP A 252 -5.79 -20.15 -6.07
C ASP A 252 -5.84 -18.84 -6.84
N ILE A 253 -5.81 -17.69 -6.14
CA ILE A 253 -5.79 -16.36 -6.78
C ILE A 253 -4.42 -16.07 -7.36
N TYR A 254 -3.36 -16.35 -6.60
CA TYR A 254 -1.99 -16.05 -7.02
C TYR A 254 -1.59 -16.82 -8.29
N ASN A 255 -1.96 -18.10 -8.37
CA ASN A 255 -1.64 -19.00 -9.47
C ASN A 255 -2.61 -18.88 -10.66
N ASP A 256 -3.71 -18.15 -10.52
CA ASP A 256 -4.63 -17.90 -11.63
C ASP A 256 -3.98 -16.97 -12.67
N GLU A 257 -3.59 -17.53 -13.81
CA GLU A 257 -2.99 -16.79 -14.93
C GLU A 257 -4.01 -15.89 -15.65
N SER A 258 -5.32 -16.18 -15.55
CA SER A 258 -6.35 -15.28 -16.09
C SER A 258 -6.40 -13.97 -15.30
N MET A 259 -5.95 -14.02 -14.05
CA MET A 259 -5.67 -12.87 -13.20
C MET A 259 -4.24 -12.35 -13.40
N ASP A 260 -3.54 -12.59 -14.50
CA ASP A 260 -2.37 -11.79 -14.89
C ASP A 260 -2.80 -10.61 -15.75
N TYR A 261 -2.13 -9.46 -15.60
CA TYR A 261 -2.60 -8.19 -16.17
C TYR A 261 -2.87 -8.27 -17.67
N LYS A 262 -1.92 -8.83 -18.43
CA LYS A 262 -2.02 -8.96 -19.89
C LYS A 262 -3.21 -9.85 -20.30
N ASN A 263 -3.44 -10.95 -19.59
CA ASN A 263 -4.50 -11.91 -19.89
C ASN A 263 -5.88 -11.35 -19.49
N PHE A 264 -5.93 -10.65 -18.35
CA PHE A 264 -7.13 -9.97 -17.87
C PHE A 264 -7.58 -8.89 -18.86
N VAL A 265 -6.67 -8.01 -19.29
CA VAL A 265 -6.97 -6.94 -20.26
C VAL A 265 -7.43 -7.53 -21.60
N ALA A 266 -6.75 -8.57 -22.09
CA ALA A 266 -7.16 -9.26 -23.31
C ALA A 266 -8.58 -9.84 -23.23
N THR A 267 -8.99 -10.34 -22.06
CA THR A 267 -10.34 -10.88 -21.84
C THR A 267 -11.40 -9.79 -21.69
N ALA A 268 -11.08 -8.70 -20.97
CA ALA A 268 -11.99 -7.59 -20.73
C ALA A 268 -12.36 -6.83 -22.01
N VAL A 269 -11.38 -6.61 -22.90
CA VAL A 269 -11.60 -5.97 -24.21
C VAL A 269 -12.58 -6.76 -25.09
N ASN A 270 -12.67 -8.08 -24.91
CA ASN A 270 -13.54 -8.95 -25.70
C ASN A 270 -14.97 -9.07 -25.15
N THR A 271 -15.25 -8.58 -23.94
CA THR A 271 -16.48 -8.95 -23.21
C THR A 271 -17.42 -7.79 -22.84
N GLU A 272 -16.95 -6.57 -22.59
CA GLU A 272 -17.80 -5.42 -22.19
C GLU A 272 -17.12 -4.07 -22.50
N PRO A 273 -17.86 -2.96 -22.73
CA PRO A 273 -17.30 -1.61 -22.82
C PRO A 273 -17.04 -1.04 -21.41
N VAL A 274 -16.18 -1.70 -20.63
CA VAL A 274 -15.67 -1.13 -19.38
C VAL A 274 -14.74 0.02 -19.77
N ASP A 275 -14.84 1.18 -19.08
CA ASP A 275 -13.96 2.32 -19.30
C ASP A 275 -12.55 2.01 -18.80
N LEU A 276 -11.83 1.18 -19.56
CA LEU A 276 -10.47 0.71 -19.34
C LEU A 276 -9.43 1.80 -19.64
N ARG A 277 -9.81 3.08 -19.73
CA ARG A 277 -8.89 4.18 -20.08
C ARG A 277 -7.68 4.25 -19.14
N TRP A 278 -7.82 3.89 -17.87
CA TRP A 278 -6.67 3.82 -16.96
C TRP A 278 -5.84 2.54 -17.13
N PHE A 279 -6.45 1.40 -17.49
CA PHE A 279 -5.75 0.16 -17.85
C PHE A 279 -4.92 0.34 -19.14
N LEU A 280 -5.44 1.07 -20.12
CA LEU A 280 -4.77 1.30 -21.40
C LEU A 280 -3.72 2.42 -21.34
N ALA A 281 -3.85 3.36 -20.40
CA ALA A 281 -2.91 4.48 -20.23
C ALA A 281 -1.54 4.07 -19.63
N ALA A 282 -1.35 2.80 -19.25
CA ALA A 282 -0.13 2.29 -18.64
C ALA A 282 0.84 1.59 -19.62
N LEU A 283 0.64 1.69 -20.94
CA LEU A 283 1.61 1.23 -21.93
C LEU A 283 2.65 2.34 -22.20
N PRO A 284 3.94 2.20 -21.81
CA PRO A 284 4.97 2.96 -22.49
C PRO A 284 5.13 2.32 -23.87
N GLU A 285 4.90 3.10 -24.94
CA GLU A 285 5.44 2.75 -26.25
C GLU A 285 6.93 2.44 -26.07
N ALA A 286 7.37 1.32 -26.65
CA ALA A 286 8.74 0.86 -26.59
C ALA A 286 9.70 1.97 -27.05
N GLY A 287 10.29 2.67 -26.10
CA GLY A 287 11.20 3.79 -26.33
C GLY A 287 12.38 3.67 -25.37
N THR A 288 13.56 3.50 -25.94
CA THR A 288 14.86 3.31 -25.31
C THR A 288 15.06 4.22 -24.08
N VAL A 289 15.14 3.63 -22.89
CA VAL A 289 15.39 4.35 -21.63
C VAL A 289 16.87 4.76 -21.58
N HIS A 290 17.14 6.05 -21.75
CA HIS A 290 18.45 6.62 -21.44
C HIS A 290 18.52 6.94 -19.95
N TYR A 291 19.39 6.21 -19.23
CA TYR A 291 19.62 6.37 -17.79
C TYR A 291 20.54 7.55 -17.49
N ILE A 292 20.19 8.35 -16.48
CA ILE A 292 21.13 9.23 -15.79
C ILE A 292 21.47 8.53 -14.47
N THR A 293 22.72 8.08 -14.34
CA THR A 293 23.27 7.54 -13.10
C THR A 293 23.51 8.67 -12.09
N ALA A 294 22.88 8.60 -10.93
CA ALA A 294 23.30 9.39 -9.77
C ALA A 294 24.59 8.78 -9.17
N PRO A 295 25.51 9.60 -8.61
CA PRO A 295 26.79 9.10 -8.12
C PRO A 295 26.60 8.28 -6.84
N SER A 296 27.35 7.18 -6.75
CA SER A 296 27.50 6.37 -5.54
C SER A 296 28.03 7.22 -4.40
N ALA A 297 27.28 7.36 -3.31
CA ALA A 297 27.83 7.85 -2.06
C ALA A 297 28.58 6.69 -1.37
N ALA A 298 29.84 6.96 -1.03
CA ALA A 298 30.71 6.10 -0.24
C ALA A 298 30.35 6.14 1.25
#